data_AF-A0A223E6M0-F1
#
_entry.id   AF-A0A223E6M0-F1
#
_cell.length_a   1.000
_cell.length_b   1.000
_cell.length_c   1.000
_cell.angle_alpha   90.00
_cell.angle_beta   90.00
_cell.angle_gamma   90.00
#
_symmetry.space_group_name_H-M   'P 1'
#
loop_
_entity.id
_entity.type
_entity.pdbx_description
1 polymer ?
#
loop_
_entity_poly.entity_id
_entity_poly.type
_entity_poly.pdbx_seq_one_letter_code
_entity_poly.pdbx_strand_id
1 'polypeptide(L)'
;MKADGQLLTIQTEEVFPQFPSELVHPNTAIVDVDEKDIDKRPIGTGPFKISSFEPGVELKVERFEKYWDGKAKLEKATFAFNEDANARKMALQSGDADIIFRPPVENLEKLKEENVKIESVPT
;
A
#
# COMPACT_ATOMS: atom_id res chain seq x y z
N MET A 1 -8.41 -19.63 -18.34
CA MET A 1 -8.79 -18.27 -18.79
C MET A 1 -8.44 -18.09 -20.26
N LYS A 2 -9.11 -17.19 -20.97
CA LYS A 2 -8.81 -16.80 -22.37
C LYS A 2 -8.82 -15.28 -22.48
N ALA A 3 -7.87 -14.72 -23.23
CA ALA A 3 -7.78 -13.28 -23.47
C ALA A 3 -7.88 -12.99 -24.97
N ASP A 4 -8.59 -11.92 -25.32
CA ASP A 4 -8.68 -11.34 -26.67
C ASP A 4 -8.67 -9.81 -26.55
N GLY A 5 -7.51 -9.20 -26.81
CA GLY A 5 -7.27 -7.78 -26.52
C GLY A 5 -7.58 -7.46 -25.06
N GLN A 6 -8.56 -6.57 -24.83
CA GLN A 6 -8.99 -6.15 -23.50
C GLN A 6 -10.10 -7.03 -22.89
N LEU A 7 -10.56 -8.08 -23.59
CA LEU A 7 -11.60 -8.99 -23.11
C LEU A 7 -10.95 -10.21 -22.45
N LEU A 8 -11.28 -10.43 -21.17
CA LEU A 8 -10.85 -11.60 -20.41
C LEU A 8 -12.05 -12.48 -20.08
N THR A 9 -11.99 -13.75 -20.48
CA THR A 9 -12.97 -14.78 -20.12
C THR A 9 -12.37 -15.69 -19.04
N ILE A 10 -13.01 -15.73 -17.88
CA ILE A 10 -12.65 -16.63 -16.77
C ILE A 10 -13.79 -17.61 -16.55
N GLN A 11 -13.45 -18.89 -16.43
CA GLN A 11 -14.37 -19.98 -16.15
C GLN A 11 -13.86 -20.68 -14.89
N THR A 12 -14.73 -20.80 -13.89
CA THR A 12 -14.46 -21.53 -12.64
C THR A 12 -14.72 -23.02 -12.82
N GLU A 13 -14.06 -23.85 -12.02
CA GLU A 13 -14.21 -25.32 -12.08
C GLU A 13 -15.60 -25.77 -11.61
N GLU A 14 -16.18 -25.03 -10.65
CA GLU A 14 -17.53 -25.22 -10.14
C GLU A 14 -18.30 -23.89 -10.10
N VAL A 15 -19.59 -23.95 -9.75
CA VAL A 15 -20.41 -22.75 -9.58
C VAL A 15 -19.89 -21.96 -8.37
N PHE A 16 -19.25 -20.82 -8.63
CA PHE A 16 -18.63 -20.02 -7.59
C PHE A 16 -19.11 -18.55 -7.61
N PRO A 17 -20.25 -18.23 -6.98
CA PRO A 17 -20.84 -16.89 -7.02
C PRO A 17 -19.97 -15.78 -6.41
N GLN A 18 -19.09 -16.12 -5.47
CA GLN A 18 -18.23 -15.16 -4.77
C GLN A 18 -16.98 -14.81 -5.58
N PHE A 19 -16.73 -15.46 -6.73
CA PHE A 19 -15.54 -15.22 -7.56
C PHE A 19 -15.25 -13.73 -7.82
N PRO A 20 -16.22 -12.85 -8.16
CA PRO A 20 -15.94 -11.43 -8.33
C PRO A 20 -15.41 -10.74 -7.05
N SER A 21 -15.83 -11.18 -5.87
CA SER A 21 -15.35 -10.66 -4.59
C SER A 21 -13.90 -11.07 -4.33
N GLU A 22 -13.50 -12.27 -4.74
CA GLU A 22 -12.11 -12.74 -4.62
C GLU A 22 -11.12 -11.87 -5.41
N LEU A 23 -11.58 -11.25 -6.51
CA LEU A 23 -10.79 -10.33 -7.32
C LEU A 23 -10.52 -8.97 -6.64
N VAL A 24 -11.14 -8.69 -5.50
CA VAL A 24 -10.87 -7.48 -4.70
C VAL A 24 -9.70 -7.71 -3.73
N HIS A 25 -9.36 -8.97 -3.44
CA HIS A 25 -8.34 -9.31 -2.47
C HIS A 25 -6.95 -8.75 -2.91
N PRO A 26 -6.15 -8.12 -2.03
CA PRO A 26 -4.86 -7.54 -2.43
C PRO A 26 -3.89 -8.52 -3.13
N ASN A 27 -3.98 -9.81 -2.82
CA ASN A 27 -3.19 -10.87 -3.49
C ASN A 27 -3.53 -11.05 -4.98
N THR A 28 -4.64 -10.51 -5.48
CA THR A 28 -5.01 -10.56 -6.90
C THR A 28 -4.68 -9.25 -7.63
N ALA A 29 -3.86 -8.38 -7.01
CA ALA A 29 -3.34 -7.19 -7.67
C ALA A 29 -2.61 -7.55 -8.98
N ILE A 30 -2.84 -6.73 -10.01
CA ILE A 30 -2.25 -6.93 -11.33
C ILE A 30 -0.82 -6.41 -11.35
N VAL A 31 0.10 -7.28 -11.74
CA VAL A 31 1.53 -7.01 -11.89
C VAL A 31 2.02 -7.50 -13.25
N ASP A 32 3.08 -6.88 -13.76
CA ASP A 32 3.79 -7.36 -14.94
C ASP A 32 4.58 -8.63 -14.57
N VAL A 33 4.22 -9.74 -15.22
CA VAL A 33 4.81 -11.06 -14.98
C VAL A 33 6.13 -11.27 -15.72
N ASP A 34 6.50 -10.38 -16.64
CA ASP A 34 7.78 -10.41 -17.33
C ASP A 34 8.91 -9.80 -16.48
N GLU A 35 8.58 -9.13 -15.38
CA GLU A 35 9.54 -8.67 -14.38
C GLU A 35 10.16 -9.86 -13.61
N LYS A 36 11.48 -9.90 -13.58
CA LYS A 36 12.25 -11.04 -13.04
C LYS A 36 12.42 -10.97 -11.53
N ASP A 37 12.41 -9.76 -10.96
CA ASP A 37 12.58 -9.53 -9.52
C ASP A 37 11.29 -9.07 -8.87
N ILE A 38 10.20 -9.82 -9.08
CA ILE A 38 8.86 -9.48 -8.61
C ILE A 38 8.76 -9.40 -7.08
N ASP A 39 9.64 -10.11 -6.36
CA ASP A 39 9.66 -10.11 -4.89
C ASP A 39 10.17 -8.78 -4.32
N LYS A 40 11.04 -8.07 -5.06
CA LYS A 40 11.63 -6.81 -4.61
C LYS A 40 11.14 -5.59 -5.37
N ARG A 41 10.78 -5.77 -6.63
CA ARG A 41 10.47 -4.69 -7.58
C ARG A 41 9.26 -5.05 -8.45
N PRO A 42 8.12 -5.44 -7.89
CA PRO A 42 6.93 -5.70 -8.70
C PRO A 42 6.53 -4.45 -9.48
N ILE A 43 6.28 -4.62 -10.78
CA ILE A 43 5.75 -3.55 -11.64
C ILE A 43 4.22 -3.67 -11.63
N GLY A 44 3.56 -2.83 -10.84
CA GLY A 44 2.10 -2.75 -10.78
C GLY A 44 1.51 -1.60 -11.60
N THR A 45 0.20 -1.38 -11.46
CA THR A 45 -0.53 -0.31 -12.17
C THR A 45 -0.76 0.95 -11.32
N GLY A 46 -0.21 0.99 -10.10
CA GLY A 46 -0.48 2.02 -9.10
C GLY A 46 0.15 3.40 -9.39
N PRO A 47 -0.19 4.41 -8.56
CA PRO A 47 0.28 5.79 -8.74
C PRO A 47 1.75 6.02 -8.39
N PHE A 48 2.41 5.04 -7.76
CA PHE A 48 3.84 5.09 -7.41
C PHE A 48 4.57 3.84 -7.88
N LYS A 49 5.82 4.02 -8.31
CA LYS A 49 6.77 2.96 -8.64
C LYS A 49 7.71 2.75 -7.46
N ILE A 50 8.15 1.52 -7.26
CA ILE A 50 9.16 1.17 -6.24
C ILE A 50 10.52 1.69 -6.70
N SER A 51 11.16 2.51 -5.86
CA SER A 51 12.51 3.03 -6.10
C SER A 51 13.57 2.22 -5.32
N SER A 52 13.25 1.78 -4.11
CA SER A 52 14.05 0.81 -3.36
C SER A 52 13.20 0.03 -2.37
N PHE A 53 13.58 -1.21 -2.10
CA PHE A 53 12.96 -2.04 -1.06
C PHE A 53 14.03 -2.76 -0.26
N GLU A 54 14.01 -2.54 1.04
CA GLU A 54 14.83 -3.24 2.02
C GLU A 54 13.89 -4.04 2.95
N PRO A 55 13.83 -5.38 2.79
CA PRO A 55 12.90 -6.21 3.54
C PRO A 55 13.02 -6.02 5.05
N GLY A 56 11.90 -5.75 5.71
CA GLY A 56 11.83 -5.53 7.15
C GLY A 56 12.31 -4.16 7.64
N VAL A 57 12.83 -3.32 6.75
CA VAL A 57 13.34 -1.97 7.10
C VAL A 57 12.48 -0.88 6.47
N GLU A 58 12.49 -0.77 5.14
CA GLU A 58 11.77 0.29 4.44
C GLU A 58 11.41 -0.04 2.99
N LEU A 59 10.37 0.62 2.49
CA LEU A 59 10.01 0.69 1.09
C LEU A 59 9.98 2.16 0.65
N LYS A 60 10.77 2.52 -0.36
CA LYS A 60 10.74 3.84 -0.99
C LYS A 60 10.03 3.75 -2.32
N VAL A 61 9.18 4.74 -2.57
CA VAL A 61 8.42 4.84 -3.81
C VAL A 61 8.54 6.25 -4.40
N GLU A 62 8.49 6.31 -5.72
CA GLU A 62 8.46 7.55 -6.49
C GLU A 62 7.23 7.59 -7.38
N ARG A 63 6.69 8.78 -7.60
CA ARG A 63 5.48 8.98 -8.40
C ARG A 63 5.61 8.41 -9.81
N PHE A 64 4.56 7.73 -10.26
CA PHE A 64 4.41 7.35 -11.66
C PHE A 64 3.71 8.47 -12.44
N GLU A 65 4.46 9.17 -13.28
CA GLU A 65 3.99 10.33 -14.04
C GLU A 65 2.84 10.02 -15.02
N LYS A 66 2.69 8.75 -15.44
CA LYS A 66 1.67 8.30 -16.41
C LYS A 66 0.57 7.46 -15.77
N TYR A 67 0.34 7.61 -14.47
CA TYR A 67 -0.75 6.90 -13.79
C TYR A 67 -2.10 7.22 -14.45
N TRP A 68 -2.89 6.19 -14.69
CA TRP A 68 -4.09 6.24 -15.55
C TRP A 68 -5.22 7.08 -14.94
N ASP A 69 -5.29 7.19 -13.61
CA ASP A 69 -6.32 7.96 -12.87
C ASP A 69 -5.78 9.29 -12.33
N GLY A 70 -4.80 9.87 -13.02
CA GLY A 70 -4.28 11.21 -12.71
C GLY A 70 -3.11 11.21 -11.72
N LYS A 71 -2.11 12.05 -12.02
CA LYS A 71 -0.84 12.09 -11.32
C LYS A 71 -0.97 12.34 -9.81
N ALA A 72 -0.25 11.54 -9.01
CA ALA A 72 -0.17 11.74 -7.56
C ALA A 72 0.41 13.12 -7.19
N LYS A 73 -0.14 13.74 -6.14
CA LYS A 73 0.35 15.05 -5.66
C LYS A 73 1.75 14.95 -5.05
N LEU A 74 2.02 13.87 -4.32
CA LEU A 74 3.32 13.59 -3.72
C LEU A 74 4.33 13.14 -4.78
N GLU A 75 5.58 13.56 -4.65
CA GLU A 75 6.65 13.13 -5.56
C GLU A 75 7.24 11.79 -5.14
N LYS A 76 7.37 11.57 -3.83
CA LYS A 76 7.96 10.39 -3.21
C LYS A 76 7.27 10.10 -1.89
N ALA A 77 7.37 8.86 -1.44
CA ALA A 77 7.01 8.46 -0.09
C ALA A 77 7.95 7.35 0.40
N THR A 78 8.14 7.30 1.71
CA THR A 78 8.90 6.23 2.38
C THR A 78 7.97 5.55 3.37
N PHE A 79 7.88 4.22 3.27
CA PHE A 79 7.18 3.37 4.21
C PHE A 79 8.23 2.67 5.08
N ALA A 80 8.44 3.17 6.29
CA ALA A 80 9.31 2.53 7.27
C ALA A 80 8.52 1.49 8.07
N PHE A 81 9.13 0.33 8.31
CA PHE A 81 8.52 -0.76 9.05
C PHE A 81 9.04 -0.78 10.49
N ASN A 82 8.13 -0.64 11.46
CA ASN A 82 8.46 -0.76 12.87
C ASN A 82 7.28 -1.38 13.59
N GLU A 83 7.50 -2.49 14.29
CA GLU A 83 6.45 -3.22 15.02
C GLU A 83 6.09 -2.53 16.34
N ASP A 84 7.03 -1.81 16.96
CA ASP A 84 6.82 -1.13 18.23
C ASP A 84 5.99 0.17 18.05
N ALA A 85 4.81 0.19 18.66
CA ALA A 85 3.89 1.32 18.56
C ALA A 85 4.42 2.59 19.24
N ASN A 86 5.20 2.47 20.31
CA ASN A 86 5.84 3.61 20.97
C ASN A 86 6.96 4.19 20.11
N ALA A 87 7.73 3.34 19.42
CA ALA A 87 8.73 3.80 18.47
C ALA A 87 8.10 4.56 17.30
N ARG A 88 6.99 4.07 16.72
CA ARG A 88 6.22 4.83 15.71
C ARG A 88 5.73 6.17 16.26
N LYS A 89 5.17 6.19 17.48
CA LYS A 89 4.73 7.42 18.15
C LYS A 89 5.88 8.42 18.31
N MET A 90 7.04 7.97 18.79
CA MET A 90 8.21 8.85 18.96
C MET A 90 8.68 9.42 17.62
N ALA A 91 8.67 8.63 16.54
CA ALA A 91 9.00 9.12 15.20
C ALA A 91 8.04 10.21 14.69
N LEU A 92 6.74 10.09 15.01
CA LEU A 92 5.77 11.15 14.72
C LEU A 92 6.07 12.42 15.53
N GLN A 93 6.37 12.26 16.82
CA GLN A 93 6.65 13.38 17.73
C GLN A 93 7.97 14.11 17.39
N SER A 94 8.98 13.40 16.91
CA SER A 94 10.25 14.00 16.46
C SER A 94 10.15 14.65 15.08
N GLY A 95 9.10 14.34 14.31
CA GLY A 95 8.96 14.74 12.91
C GLY A 95 9.71 13.84 11.93
N ASP A 96 10.21 12.70 12.37
CA ASP A 96 10.81 11.68 11.49
C ASP A 96 9.75 10.92 10.67
N ALA A 97 8.48 10.97 11.08
CA ALA A 97 7.35 10.42 10.34
C ALA A 97 6.19 11.43 10.26
N ASP A 98 5.58 11.57 9.09
CA ASP A 98 4.39 12.42 8.90
C ASP A 98 3.07 11.70 9.25
N ILE A 99 3.05 10.36 9.10
CA ILE A 99 1.87 9.51 9.28
C ILE A 99 2.31 8.22 9.96
N ILE A 100 1.54 7.77 10.96
CA ILE A 100 1.72 6.46 11.58
C ILE A 100 0.42 5.66 11.57
N PHE A 101 0.54 4.35 11.39
CA PHE A 101 -0.58 3.42 11.48
C PHE A 101 -0.58 2.70 12.83
N ARG A 102 -1.76 2.56 13.44
CA ARG A 102 -1.96 1.91 14.76
C ARG A 102 -1.04 2.48 15.86
N PRO A 103 -1.20 3.76 16.27
CA PRO A 103 -0.51 4.29 17.45
C PRO A 103 -0.91 3.54 18.74
N PRO A 104 -0.15 3.66 19.84
CA PRO A 104 -0.54 3.09 21.14
C PRO A 104 -1.89 3.64 21.60
N VAL A 105 -2.83 2.75 21.92
CA VAL A 105 -4.22 3.11 22.22
C VAL A 105 -4.31 3.99 23.46
N GLU A 106 -3.50 3.70 24.48
CA GLU A 106 -3.41 4.47 25.72
C GLU A 106 -2.90 5.91 25.53
N ASN A 107 -2.33 6.24 24.37
CA ASN A 107 -1.78 7.56 24.08
C ASN A 107 -2.63 8.37 23.10
N LEU A 108 -3.78 7.87 22.66
CA LEU A 108 -4.63 8.55 21.68
C LEU A 108 -5.07 9.94 22.15
N GLU A 109 -5.51 10.09 23.40
CA GLU A 109 -5.95 11.40 23.90
C GLU A 109 -4.78 12.40 23.97
N LYS A 110 -3.60 11.95 24.43
CA LYS A 110 -2.41 12.80 24.51
C LYS A 110 -1.93 13.24 23.12
N LEU A 111 -2.02 12.38 22.11
CA LEU A 111 -1.62 12.72 20.74
C LEU A 111 -2.52 13.80 20.11
N LYS A 112 -3.79 13.91 20.51
CA LYS A 112 -4.67 14.98 20.02
C LYS A 112 -4.20 16.37 20.43
N GLU A 113 -3.44 16.47 21.52
CA GLU A 113 -2.91 17.75 22.03
C GLU A 113 -1.70 18.23 21.20
N GLU A 114 -1.10 17.39 20.37
CA GLU A 114 0.19 17.63 19.71
C GLU A 114 0.08 18.12 18.25
N ASN A 115 -1.01 18.82 17.88
CA ASN A 115 -1.29 19.26 16.49
C ASN A 115 -1.33 18.10 15.47
N VAL A 116 -1.64 16.89 15.94
CA VAL A 116 -1.81 15.69 15.13
C VAL A 116 -3.30 15.44 14.90
N LYS A 117 -3.67 15.09 13.68
CA LYS A 117 -5.01 14.59 13.36
C LYS A 117 -5.05 13.08 13.52
N ILE A 118 -5.98 12.59 14.34
CA ILE A 118 -6.22 11.14 14.49
C ILE A 118 -7.50 10.78 13.72
N GLU A 119 -7.38 9.83 12.81
CA GLU A 119 -8.51 9.23 12.09
C GLU A 119 -8.69 7.77 12.51
N SER A 120 -9.95 7.34 12.64
CA SER A 120 -10.34 5.99 13.02
C SER A 120 -11.53 5.57 12.17
N VAL A 121 -11.50 4.32 11.70
CA VAL A 121 -12.61 3.68 11.01
C VAL A 121 -12.94 2.38 11.74
N PRO A 122 -14.23 2.03 11.91
CA PRO A 122 -14.61 0.72 12.42
C PRO A 122 -14.04 -0.37 11.49
N THR A 123 -13.31 -1.30 12.08
CA THR A 123 -12.89 -2.55 11.43
C THR A 123 -13.95 -3.61 11.58
#